data_AF-A0A829N4R8-F1
#
_entry.id   AF-A0A829N4R8-F1
#
_cell.length_a   1.000
_cell.length_b   1.000
_cell.length_c   1.000
_cell.angle_alpha   90.00
_cell.angle_beta   90.00
_cell.angle_gamma   90.00
#
_symmetry.space_group_name_H-M   'P 1'
#
loop_
_entity.id
_entity.type
_entity.pdbx_description
1 polymer ?
#
loop_
_entity_poly.entity_id
_entity_poly.type
_entity_poly.pdbx_seq_one_letter_code
_entity_poly.pdbx_strand_id
1 'polypeptide(L)'
;MAGDDIERRRLQMLIEQYLETRKRRHDFVSIANAELAIKAVMPHCPVSSAALAEMIAAGAVTYGLGVLFDARKTEGELPVV
;
A
#
# COMPACT_ATOMS: atom_id res chain seq x y z
N MET A 1 -11.46 -19.88 5.66
CA MET A 1 -11.76 -18.81 6.62
C MET A 1 -10.58 -18.46 7.53
N ALA A 2 -9.79 -19.40 8.09
CA ALA A 2 -8.61 -19.05 8.90
C ALA A 2 -7.36 -18.59 8.10
N GLY A 3 -7.23 -19.01 6.83
CA GLY A 3 -6.09 -18.66 5.98
C GLY A 3 -6.08 -17.18 5.56
N ASP A 4 -7.24 -16.63 5.21
CA ASP A 4 -7.39 -15.25 4.75
C ASP A 4 -7.08 -14.24 5.86
N ASP A 5 -7.42 -14.57 7.10
CA ASP A 5 -7.11 -13.76 8.28
C ASP A 5 -5.61 -13.70 8.56
N ILE A 6 -4.88 -14.80 8.36
CA ILE A 6 -3.43 -14.86 8.53
C ILE A 6 -2.74 -14.01 7.47
N GLU A 7 -3.15 -14.13 6.20
CA GLU A 7 -2.58 -13.35 5.11
C GLU A 7 -2.88 -11.85 5.25
N ARG A 8 -4.09 -11.48 5.71
CA ARG A 8 -4.42 -10.08 6.00
C ARG A 8 -3.56 -9.50 7.12
N ARG A 9 -3.30 -10.27 8.19
CA ARG A 9 -2.40 -9.83 9.28
C ARG A 9 -0.97 -9.66 8.78
N ARG A 10 -0.47 -10.60 7.97
CA ARG A 10 0.86 -10.51 7.34
C ARG A 10 0.98 -9.28 6.46
N LEU A 11 -0.04 -9.00 5.65
CA LEU A 11 -0.07 -7.80 4.82
C LEU A 11 0.03 -6.53 5.66
N GLN A 12 -0.76 -6.44 6.74
CA GLN A 12 -0.72 -5.29 7.62
C GLN A 12 0.67 -5.08 8.24
N MET A 13 1.30 -6.16 8.73
CA MET A 13 2.68 -6.09 9.25
C MET A 13 3.68 -5.62 8.19
N LEU A 14 3.56 -6.07 6.94
CA LEU A 14 4.43 -5.62 5.83
C LEU A 14 4.27 -4.13 5.53
N ILE A 15 3.04 -3.63 5.54
CA ILE A 15 2.75 -2.20 5.35
C ILE A 15 3.39 -1.39 6.48
N GLU A 16 3.15 -1.77 7.73
CA GLU A 16 3.73 -1.10 8.91
C GLU A 16 5.26 -1.10 8.87
N GLN A 17 5.88 -2.23 8.52
CA GLN A 17 7.33 -2.35 8.39
C GLN A 17 7.90 -1.46 7.27
N TYR A 18 7.20 -1.40 6.12
CA TYR A 18 7.59 -0.53 5.02
C TYR A 18 7.58 0.94 5.45
N LEU A 19 6.50 1.38 6.09
CA LEU A 19 6.32 2.76 6.55
C LEU A 19 7.33 3.15 7.63
N GLU A 20 7.55 2.29 8.62
CA GLU A 20 8.54 2.50 9.69
C GLU A 20 9.95 2.64 9.11
N THR A 21 10.29 1.80 8.13
CA THR A 21 11.60 1.88 7.44
C THR A 21 11.71 3.17 6.62
N ARG A 22 10.64 3.54 5.91
CA ARG A 22 10.60 4.75 5.08
C ARG A 22 10.77 6.02 5.91
N LYS A 23 10.09 6.09 7.07
CA LYS A 23 10.11 7.21 8.01
C LYS A 23 11.51 7.59 8.50
N ARG A 24 12.43 6.62 8.55
CA ARG A 24 13.82 6.87 8.98
C ARG A 24 14.61 7.71 7.98
N ARG A 25 14.19 7.75 6.70
CA ARG A 25 14.95 8.38 5.61
C ARG A 25 14.16 9.40 4.81
N HIS A 26 12.84 9.34 4.87
CA HIS A 26 11.94 10.19 4.09
C HIS A 26 10.74 10.61 4.93
N ASP A 27 10.21 11.77 4.64
CA ASP A 27 9.00 12.36 5.23
C ASP A 27 7.74 12.06 4.40
N PHE A 28 7.86 11.31 3.30
CA PHE A 28 6.73 10.93 2.44
C PHE A 28 6.81 9.48 1.91
N VAL A 29 5.65 8.99 1.46
CA VAL A 29 5.46 7.69 0.82
C VAL A 29 4.81 7.87 -0.55
N SER A 30 5.42 7.25 -1.56
CA SER A 30 4.83 7.03 -2.88
C SER A 30 3.95 5.81 -2.83
N ILE A 31 2.66 5.95 -3.17
CA ILE A 31 1.72 4.84 -3.17
C ILE A 31 2.12 3.81 -4.23
N ALA A 32 2.48 4.27 -5.44
CA ALA A 32 2.90 3.36 -6.50
C ALA A 32 4.15 2.54 -6.12
N ASN A 33 5.17 3.17 -5.52
CA ASN A 33 6.37 2.44 -5.10
C ASN A 33 6.13 1.54 -3.89
N ALA A 34 5.27 1.95 -2.96
CA ALA A 34 4.91 1.15 -1.80
C ALA A 34 4.14 -0.11 -2.23
N GLU A 35 3.16 0.03 -3.12
CA GLU A 35 2.44 -1.10 -3.70
C GLU A 35 3.39 -2.09 -4.39
N LEU A 36 4.29 -1.61 -5.24
CA LEU A 36 5.27 -2.46 -5.92
C LEU A 36 6.16 -3.19 -4.92
N ALA A 37 6.66 -2.51 -3.90
CA ALA A 37 7.51 -3.11 -2.88
C ALA A 37 6.77 -4.19 -2.08
N ILE A 38 5.52 -3.92 -1.68
CA ILE A 38 4.71 -4.88 -0.92
C ILE A 38 4.36 -6.09 -1.79
N LYS A 39 3.91 -5.87 -3.03
CA LYS A 39 3.59 -6.95 -3.98
C LYS A 39 4.80 -7.79 -4.37
N ALA A 40 6.02 -7.20 -4.38
CA ALA A 40 7.24 -7.97 -4.61
C ALA A 40 7.53 -8.97 -3.48
N VAL A 41 7.17 -8.65 -2.23
CA VAL A 41 7.33 -9.53 -1.07
C VAL A 41 6.11 -10.46 -0.89
N MET A 42 4.92 -10.01 -1.33
CA MET A 42 3.67 -10.75 -1.26
C MET A 42 2.98 -10.78 -2.64
N PRO A 43 3.41 -11.67 -3.56
CA PRO A 43 2.85 -11.73 -4.91
C PRO A 43 1.34 -12.04 -4.96
N HIS A 44 0.86 -12.84 -4.01
CA HIS A 44 -0.55 -13.15 -3.82
C HIS A 44 -1.16 -12.25 -2.74
N CYS A 45 -1.19 -10.95 -3.00
CA CYS A 45 -1.77 -9.98 -2.07
C CYS A 45 -3.27 -10.29 -1.85
N PRO A 46 -3.75 -10.42 -0.59
CA PRO A 46 -5.12 -10.82 -0.29
C PRO A 46 -6.16 -9.71 -0.50
N VAL A 47 -5.76 -8.55 -0.99
CA VAL A 47 -6.62 -7.39 -1.22
C VAL A 47 -6.42 -6.83 -2.62
N SER A 48 -7.41 -6.09 -3.13
CA SER A 48 -7.28 -5.38 -4.40
C SER A 48 -6.21 -4.29 -4.33
N SER A 49 -5.68 -3.85 -5.47
CA SER A 49 -4.73 -2.72 -5.53
C SER A 49 -5.30 -1.46 -4.89
N ALA A 50 -6.58 -1.14 -5.14
CA ALA A 50 -7.24 0.02 -4.55
C ALA A 50 -7.30 -0.06 -3.02
N ALA A 51 -7.68 -1.23 -2.46
CA ALA A 51 -7.68 -1.44 -1.02
C ALA A 51 -6.27 -1.38 -0.44
N LEU A 52 -5.27 -1.90 -1.15
CA LEU A 52 -3.87 -1.79 -0.74
C LEU A 52 -3.40 -0.33 -0.69
N ALA A 53 -3.71 0.46 -1.71
CA ALA A 53 -3.41 1.89 -1.77
C ALA A 53 -4.00 2.65 -0.57
N GLU A 54 -5.28 2.39 -0.26
CA GLU A 54 -5.97 2.99 0.88
C GLU A 54 -5.32 2.61 2.22
N MET A 55 -4.98 1.33 2.40
CA MET A 55 -4.29 0.86 3.61
C MET A 55 -2.92 1.53 3.79
N ILE A 56 -2.15 1.66 2.70
CA ILE A 56 -0.84 2.34 2.72
C ILE A 56 -1.02 3.83 3.05
N ALA A 57 -1.98 4.51 2.41
CA ALA A 57 -2.24 5.93 2.66
C ALA A 57 -2.68 6.19 4.11
N ALA A 58 -3.61 5.38 4.63
CA ALA A 58 -4.05 5.47 6.03
C ALA A 58 -2.90 5.20 7.01
N GLY A 59 -2.07 4.20 6.72
CA GLY A 59 -0.87 3.91 7.49
C GLY A 59 0.12 5.08 7.45
N ALA A 60 0.40 5.64 6.28
CA ALA A 60 1.33 6.77 6.14
C ALA A 60 0.89 7.97 6.99
N VAL A 61 -0.40 8.33 6.96
CA VAL A 61 -0.96 9.39 7.82
C VAL A 61 -0.74 9.07 9.31
N THR A 62 -1.02 7.82 9.71
CA THR A 62 -0.84 7.37 11.10
C THR A 62 0.62 7.46 11.56
N TYR A 63 1.56 7.14 10.66
CA TYR A 63 3.00 7.19 10.95
C TYR A 63 3.60 8.60 10.81
N GLY A 64 2.81 9.60 10.41
CA GLY A 64 3.25 10.99 10.24
C GLY A 64 4.04 11.22 8.95
N LEU A 65 3.74 10.45 7.89
CA LEU A 65 4.34 10.59 6.57
C LEU A 65 3.36 11.26 5.61
N GLY A 66 3.88 12.17 4.77
CA GLY A 66 3.15 12.70 3.63
C GLY A 66 2.82 11.58 2.62
N VAL A 67 1.67 11.70 1.96
CA VAL A 67 1.23 10.76 0.93
C VAL A 67 1.39 11.41 -0.43
N LEU A 68 2.17 10.78 -1.32
CA LEU A 68 2.24 11.17 -2.72
C LEU A 68 1.15 10.42 -3.50
N PHE A 69 0.26 11.18 -4.14
CA PHE A 69 -0.86 10.65 -4.92
C PHE A 69 -0.42 10.23 -6.34
N ASP A 70 0.46 9.24 -6.42
CA ASP A 70 1.03 8.71 -7.67
C ASP A 70 0.51 7.32 -8.04
N ALA A 71 -0.52 6.83 -7.33
CA ALA A 71 -1.20 5.59 -7.67
C ALA A 71 -1.73 5.67 -9.11
N ARG A 72 -1.13 4.88 -10.00
CA ARG A 72 -1.60 4.79 -11.39
C ARG A 72 -2.98 4.15 -11.36
N LYS A 73 -3.99 4.88 -11.81
CA LYS A 73 -5.19 4.20 -12.34
C LYS A 73 -4.69 3.34 -13.49
N THR A 74 -4.99 2.05 -13.48
CA THR A 74 -4.91 1.23 -14.70
C THR A 74 -5.71 1.96 -15.77
N GLU A 75 -5.02 2.54 -16.75
CA GLU A 75 -5.63 3.20 -17.90
C GLU A 75 -6.54 2.17 -18.58
N GLY A 76 -7.85 2.42 -18.51
CA GLY A 76 -8.88 1.49 -18.97
C GLY A 76 -10.29 2.05 -18.82
N GLU A 77 -10.51 2.98 -17.89
CA GLU A 77 -11.77 3.73 -17.80
C GLU A 77 -11.45 5.23 -17.66
N LEU A 78 -11.21 5.87 -18.79
CA LEU A 78 -11.56 7.28 -18.91
C LEU A 78 -13.09 7.31 -19.03
N PRO A 79 -13.83 8.02 -18.17
CA PRO A 79 -15.22 8.31 -18.46
C PRO A 79 -15.22 9.14 -19.75
N VAL A 80 -15.90 8.63 -20.78
CA VAL A 80 -16.27 9.42 -21.95
C VAL A 80 -17.14 10.55 -21.42
N VAL A 81 -16.59 11.77 -21.46
CA VAL A 81 -17.34 13.01 -21.21
C VAL A 81 -18.15 13.36 -22.43
#